data_AF-A0A7K2IQT0-F1
#
_entry.id   AF-A0A7K2IQT0-F1
#
_cell.length_a   1.000
_cell.length_b   1.000
_cell.length_c   1.000
_cell.angle_alpha   90.00
_cell.angle_beta   90.00
_cell.angle_gamma   90.00
#
_symmetry.space_group_name_H-M   'P 1'
#
loop_
_entity.id
_entity.type
_entity.pdbx_description
1 polymer ?
#
loop_
_entity_poly.entity_id
_entity_poly.type
_entity_poly.pdbx_seq_one_letter_code
_entity_poly.pdbx_strand_id
1 'polypeptide(L)'
;MADGYHHGNLRAAVLERAARVIEEKGPYGFSLRSLATDLGVSHTAPRHHFGDRQGVLNALATEGFAELAERLRASAGDGGGFLESGVAYVGFAEDRPAHFTVMFEPSLLDLDDAELVAARRSAFAELRPGVRSLGEEVTDEPAAMVAGWSIVHGIATLALTGNLDRSGARDLFEGADLSTITRRSAGLLFGPSGPPESEG
;
A
#
# COMPACT_ATOMS: atom_id res chain seq x y z
N MET A 1 -14.55 -26.34 21.18
CA MET A 1 -13.38 -26.84 20.44
C MET A 1 -12.44 -25.67 20.29
N ALA A 2 -11.43 -25.59 21.14
CA ALA A 2 -10.39 -24.58 21.13
C ALA A 2 -9.17 -25.24 20.51
N ASP A 3 -8.84 -24.86 19.28
CA ASP A 3 -7.73 -25.48 18.55
C ASP A 3 -6.95 -24.40 17.80
N GLY A 4 -5.64 -24.35 18.05
CA GLY A 4 -4.67 -23.60 17.23
C GLY A 4 -4.37 -22.15 17.60
N TYR A 5 -4.17 -21.79 18.88
CA TYR A 5 -3.61 -20.46 19.21
C TYR A 5 -2.18 -20.33 18.64
N HIS A 6 -1.97 -19.34 17.77
CA HIS A 6 -0.69 -18.97 17.13
C HIS A 6 0.36 -18.44 18.12
N HIS A 7 0.72 -19.20 19.17
CA HIS A 7 1.80 -18.81 20.08
C HIS A 7 3.19 -18.77 19.41
N GLY A 8 3.34 -19.34 18.21
CA GLY A 8 4.61 -19.38 17.49
C GLY A 8 5.06 -18.03 16.90
N ASN A 9 4.16 -17.07 16.70
CA ASN A 9 4.54 -15.76 16.17
C ASN A 9 3.68 -14.64 16.77
N LEU A 10 3.92 -14.31 18.04
CA LEU A 10 3.28 -13.19 18.74
C LEU A 10 3.41 -11.88 17.96
N ARG A 11 4.55 -11.63 17.30
CA ARG A 11 4.77 -10.43 16.49
C ARG A 11 3.73 -10.35 15.37
N ALA A 12 3.56 -11.41 14.59
CA ALA A 12 2.56 -11.47 13.52
C ALA A 12 1.13 -11.34 14.06
N ALA A 13 0.80 -12.02 15.16
CA ALA A 13 -0.54 -11.93 15.77
C ALA A 13 -0.88 -10.50 16.25
N VAL A 14 0.11 -9.78 16.78
CA VAL A 14 -0.06 -8.38 17.19
C VAL A 14 -0.28 -7.48 15.97
N LEU A 15 0.50 -7.65 14.90
CA LEU A 15 0.37 -6.84 13.69
C LEU A 15 -0.94 -7.10 12.95
N GLU A 16 -1.36 -8.36 12.84
CA GLU A 16 -2.65 -8.72 12.27
C GLU A 16 -3.80 -8.12 13.09
N ARG A 17 -3.74 -8.22 14.43
CA ARG A 17 -4.77 -7.62 15.27
C ARG A 17 -4.78 -6.10 15.17
N ALA A 18 -3.60 -5.47 15.14
CA ALA A 18 -3.48 -4.03 14.95
C ALA A 18 -4.09 -3.59 13.62
N ALA A 19 -3.75 -4.25 12.52
CA ALA A 19 -4.31 -3.96 11.19
C ALA A 19 -5.85 -3.99 11.19
N ARG A 20 -6.46 -5.03 11.76
CA ARG A 20 -7.93 -5.13 11.89
C ARG A 20 -8.52 -3.96 12.70
N VAL A 21 -7.90 -3.58 13.82
CA VAL A 21 -8.38 -2.45 14.62
C VAL A 21 -8.24 -1.12 13.86
N ILE A 22 -7.18 -0.96 13.06
CA ILE A 22 -6.96 0.24 12.24
C ILE A 22 -8.02 0.37 11.16
N GLU A 23 -8.40 -0.74 10.52
CA GLU A 23 -9.49 -0.77 9.54
C GLU A 23 -10.84 -0.39 10.17
N GLU A 24 -11.14 -0.88 11.37
CA GLU A 24 -12.42 -0.63 12.04
C GLU A 24 -12.51 0.76 12.70
N LYS A 25 -11.42 1.24 13.30
CA LYS A 25 -11.42 2.37 14.25
C LYS A 25 -10.38 3.44 13.95
N GLY A 26 -9.63 3.28 12.85
CA GLY A 26 -8.53 4.15 12.48
C GLY A 26 -7.25 3.89 13.28
N PRO A 27 -6.14 4.56 12.90
CA PRO A 27 -4.82 4.30 13.46
C PRO A 27 -4.75 4.49 14.98
N TYR A 28 -5.54 5.41 15.55
CA TYR A 28 -5.57 5.70 16.98
C TYR A 28 -6.45 4.73 17.80
N GLY A 29 -7.07 3.74 17.17
CA GLY A 29 -8.07 2.86 17.78
C GLY A 29 -7.55 1.78 18.74
N PHE A 30 -6.24 1.69 18.97
CA PHE A 30 -5.64 0.67 19.83
C PHE A 30 -4.58 1.20 20.81
N SER A 31 -4.32 0.39 21.83
CA SER A 31 -3.15 0.48 22.70
C SER A 31 -2.48 -0.90 22.79
N LEU A 32 -1.21 -0.96 23.23
CA LEU A 32 -0.56 -2.25 23.47
C LEU A 32 -1.33 -3.13 24.48
N ARG A 33 -2.00 -2.49 25.46
CA ARG A 33 -2.80 -3.20 26.46
C ARG A 33 -4.05 -3.81 25.83
N SER A 34 -4.76 -3.08 24.98
CA SER A 34 -5.93 -3.61 24.29
C SER A 34 -5.55 -4.74 23.34
N LEU A 35 -4.44 -4.61 22.59
CA LEU A 35 -3.93 -5.70 21.75
C LEU A 35 -3.55 -6.95 22.57
N ALA A 36 -2.87 -6.78 23.71
CA ALA A 36 -2.55 -7.90 24.60
C ALA A 36 -3.81 -8.60 25.13
N THR A 37 -4.82 -7.81 25.50
CA THR A 37 -6.11 -8.30 26.00
C THR A 37 -6.84 -9.10 24.92
N ASP A 38 -6.94 -8.55 23.71
CA ASP A 38 -7.60 -9.18 22.56
C ASP A 38 -6.93 -10.51 22.18
N LEU A 39 -5.61 -10.60 22.34
CA LEU A 39 -4.82 -11.79 22.02
C LEU A 39 -4.70 -12.76 23.20
N GLY A 40 -5.24 -12.47 24.38
CA GLY A 40 -5.13 -13.33 25.55
C GLY A 40 -3.69 -13.54 26.05
N VAL A 41 -2.79 -12.57 25.83
CA VAL A 41 -1.38 -12.63 26.24
C VAL A 41 -1.09 -11.64 27.37
N SER A 42 0.07 -11.80 28.03
CA SER A 42 0.49 -10.86 29.06
C SER A 42 0.71 -9.46 28.47
N HIS A 43 0.40 -8.43 29.26
CA HIS A 43 0.60 -7.04 28.84
C HIS A 43 2.07 -6.70 28.53
N THR A 44 3.02 -7.46 29.10
CA THR A 44 4.45 -7.27 28.84
C THR A 44 4.85 -7.77 27.46
N ALA A 45 4.14 -8.75 26.90
CA ALA A 45 4.58 -9.44 25.69
C ALA A 45 4.66 -8.48 24.47
N PRO A 46 3.62 -7.70 24.11
CA PRO A 46 3.74 -6.74 23.01
C PRO A 46 4.75 -5.62 23.30
N ARG A 47 4.88 -5.19 24.56
CA ARG A 47 5.89 -4.19 24.95
C ARG A 47 7.32 -4.68 24.72
N HIS A 48 7.60 -5.96 24.94
CA HIS A 48 8.92 -6.52 24.67
C HIS A 48 9.25 -6.58 23.17
N HIS A 49 8.25 -6.78 22.31
CA HIS A 49 8.46 -6.87 20.86
C HIS A 49 8.50 -5.51 20.16
N PHE A 50 7.67 -4.57 20.60
CA PHE A 50 7.43 -3.32 19.88
C PHE A 50 7.79 -2.06 20.69
N GLY A 51 8.07 -2.18 21.99
CA GLY A 51 8.27 -1.04 22.89
C GLY A 51 6.96 -0.33 23.22
N ASP A 52 6.39 0.37 22.24
CA ASP A 52 5.19 1.19 22.37
C ASP A 52 4.24 1.04 21.16
N ARG A 53 3.26 1.95 21.07
CA ARG A 53 2.30 1.98 19.95
C ARG A 53 2.98 2.40 18.64
N GLN A 54 3.92 3.33 18.69
CA GLN A 54 4.64 3.80 17.50
C GLN A 54 5.49 2.66 16.92
N GLY A 55 6.12 1.83 17.76
CA GLY A 55 6.83 0.64 17.30
C GLY A 55 5.95 -0.41 16.61
N VAL A 56 4.69 -0.58 17.02
CA VAL A 56 3.72 -1.42 16.27
C VAL A 56 3.42 -0.83 14.91
N LEU A 57 3.23 0.49 14.82
CA LEU A 57 2.93 1.19 13.56
C LEU A 57 4.13 1.19 12.61
N ASN A 58 5.34 1.38 13.13
CA ASN A 58 6.58 1.23 12.37
C ASN A 58 6.69 -0.17 11.79
N ALA A 59 6.52 -1.20 12.61
CA ALA A 59 6.58 -2.58 12.15
C ALA A 59 5.51 -2.89 11.07
N LEU A 60 4.30 -2.35 11.22
CA LEU A 60 3.23 -2.47 10.22
C LEU A 60 3.57 -1.75 8.92
N ALA A 61 4.12 -0.52 9.01
CA ALA A 61 4.57 0.23 7.83
C ALA A 61 5.74 -0.48 7.12
N THR A 62 6.68 -1.04 7.87
CA THR A 62 7.80 -1.83 7.35
C THR A 62 7.31 -3.06 6.59
N GLU A 63 6.35 -3.82 7.13
CA GLU A 63 5.72 -4.95 6.43
C GLU A 63 4.99 -4.48 5.16
N GLY A 64 4.27 -3.36 5.24
CA GLY A 64 3.56 -2.79 4.09
C GLY A 64 4.49 -2.34 2.96
N PHE A 65 5.58 -1.63 3.27
CA PHE A 65 6.57 -1.24 2.26
C PHE A 65 7.29 -2.45 1.66
N ALA A 66 7.61 -3.48 2.47
CA ALA A 66 8.23 -4.70 1.97
C ALA A 66 7.31 -5.46 1.00
N GLU A 67 6.03 -5.62 1.35
CA GLU A 67 5.04 -6.27 0.48
C GLU A 67 4.78 -5.46 -0.79
N LEU A 68 4.67 -4.13 -0.70
CA LEU A 68 4.53 -3.27 -1.87
C LEU A 68 5.73 -3.40 -2.81
N ALA A 69 6.96 -3.41 -2.28
CA ALA A 69 8.16 -3.60 -3.08
C ALA A 69 8.13 -4.94 -3.85
N GLU A 70 7.68 -6.02 -3.20
CA GLU A 70 7.55 -7.33 -3.85
C GLU A 70 6.51 -7.32 -4.96
N ARG A 71 5.33 -6.73 -4.73
CA ARG A 71 4.28 -6.63 -5.76
C ARG A 71 4.73 -5.82 -6.98
N LEU A 72 5.45 -4.72 -6.76
CA LEU A 72 6.00 -3.90 -7.86
C LEU A 72 7.09 -4.65 -8.63
N ARG A 73 7.97 -5.37 -7.92
CA ARG A 73 9.02 -6.19 -8.54
C ARG A 73 8.45 -7.33 -9.36
N ALA A 74 7.43 -8.02 -8.86
CA ALA A 74 6.73 -9.07 -9.59
C ALA A 74 6.09 -8.51 -10.88
N SER A 75 5.39 -7.38 -10.78
CA SER A 75 4.81 -6.70 -11.95
C SER A 75 5.86 -6.38 -13.03
N ALA A 76 7.04 -5.91 -12.63
CA ALA A 76 8.13 -5.64 -13.57
C ALA A 76 8.74 -6.94 -14.16
N GLY A 77 8.88 -8.00 -13.35
CA GLY A 77 9.39 -9.31 -13.78
C GLY A 77 8.52 -10.00 -14.82
N ASP A 78 7.21 -9.78 -14.75
CA ASP A 78 6.23 -10.28 -15.73
C ASP A 78 6.17 -9.44 -17.02
N GLY A 79 7.08 -8.48 -17.19
CA GLY A 79 7.13 -7.57 -18.34
C GLY A 79 6.11 -6.43 -18.26
N GLY A 80 5.51 -6.19 -17.10
CA GLY A 80 4.59 -5.09 -16.87
C GLY A 80 5.28 -3.73 -16.92
N GLY A 81 4.70 -2.80 -17.67
CA GLY A 81 5.13 -1.40 -17.71
C GLY A 81 4.52 -0.56 -16.58
N PHE A 82 4.56 0.76 -16.76
CA PHE A 82 4.04 1.75 -15.81
C PHE A 82 2.59 1.46 -15.36
N LEU A 83 1.72 1.10 -16.31
CA LEU A 83 0.30 0.85 -16.02
C LEU A 83 0.11 -0.35 -15.08
N GLU A 84 0.84 -1.45 -15.31
CA GLU A 84 0.73 -2.64 -14.45
C GLU A 84 1.39 -2.42 -13.09
N SER A 85 2.47 -1.63 -13.02
CA SER A 85 3.02 -1.17 -11.74
C SER A 85 2.01 -0.33 -10.96
N GLY A 86 1.25 0.52 -11.65
CA GLY A 86 0.15 1.29 -11.06
C GLY A 86 -0.99 0.41 -10.56
N VAL A 87 -1.38 -0.62 -11.32
CA VAL A 87 -2.37 -1.61 -10.90
C VAL A 87 -1.89 -2.38 -9.66
N ALA A 88 -0.62 -2.82 -9.64
CA ALA A 88 -0.05 -3.49 -8.47
C ALA A 88 -0.02 -2.60 -7.22
N TYR A 89 0.30 -1.32 -7.38
CA TYR A 89 0.28 -0.31 -6.32
C TYR A 89 -1.13 -0.12 -5.75
N VAL A 90 -2.13 0.04 -6.62
CA VAL A 90 -3.52 0.27 -6.22
C VAL A 90 -4.14 -1.01 -5.62
N GLY A 91 -3.85 -2.18 -6.17
CA GLY A 91 -4.27 -3.47 -5.61
C GLY A 91 -3.66 -3.74 -4.23
N PHE A 92 -2.42 -3.31 -3.98
CA PHE A 92 -1.86 -3.33 -2.62
C PHE A 92 -2.68 -2.47 -1.66
N ALA A 93 -3.09 -1.27 -2.08
CA ALA A 93 -3.91 -0.40 -1.25
C ALA A 93 -5.26 -1.06 -0.89
N GLU A 94 -5.92 -1.69 -1.87
CA GLU A 94 -7.18 -2.43 -1.65
C GLU A 94 -7.02 -3.63 -0.72
N ASP A 95 -5.96 -4.43 -0.90
CA ASP A 95 -5.73 -5.64 -0.11
C ASP A 95 -5.24 -5.34 1.30
N ARG A 96 -4.53 -4.22 1.49
CA ARG A 96 -3.84 -3.86 2.74
C ARG A 96 -4.20 -2.43 3.22
N PRO A 97 -5.49 -2.11 3.42
CA PRO A 97 -5.95 -0.74 3.73
C PRO A 97 -5.33 -0.16 5.02
N ALA A 98 -5.19 -0.97 6.08
CA ALA A 98 -4.52 -0.51 7.31
C ALA A 98 -3.03 -0.20 7.09
N HIS A 99 -2.32 -1.02 6.32
CA HIS A 99 -0.90 -0.81 6.05
C HIS A 99 -0.72 0.46 5.22
N PHE A 100 -1.47 0.59 4.14
CA PHE A 100 -1.43 1.77 3.27
C PHE A 100 -1.71 3.05 4.06
N THR A 101 -2.75 3.04 4.90
CA THR A 101 -3.10 4.17 5.78
C THR A 101 -1.93 4.59 6.67
N VAL A 102 -1.25 3.63 7.29
CA VAL A 102 -0.14 3.92 8.22
C VAL A 102 1.14 4.34 7.48
N MET A 103 1.48 3.69 6.37
CA MET A 103 2.69 3.97 5.57
C MET A 103 2.79 5.42 5.11
N PHE A 104 1.65 6.04 4.80
CA PHE A 104 1.56 7.39 4.24
C PHE A 104 1.05 8.43 5.24
N GLU A 105 1.11 8.13 6.54
CA GLU A 105 0.82 9.08 7.62
C GLU A 105 2.07 9.28 8.50
N PRO A 106 2.96 10.22 8.15
CA PRO A 106 4.24 10.42 8.85
C PRO A 106 4.10 10.75 10.33
N SER A 107 2.98 11.36 10.75
CA SER A 107 2.77 11.73 12.16
C SER A 107 2.62 10.53 13.10
N LEU A 108 2.43 9.33 12.55
CA LEU A 108 2.26 8.09 13.29
C LEU A 108 3.56 7.30 13.47
N LEU A 109 4.62 7.65 12.75
CA LEU A 109 5.82 6.83 12.57
C LEU A 109 7.05 7.49 13.19
N ASP A 110 8.02 6.67 13.60
CA ASP A 110 9.38 7.15 13.82
C ASP A 110 10.13 7.01 12.48
N LEU A 111 10.33 8.14 11.79
CA LEU A 111 10.89 8.20 10.45
C LEU A 111 12.41 7.93 10.40
N ASP A 112 13.06 7.89 11.57
CA ASP A 112 14.48 7.57 11.71
C ASP A 112 14.73 6.07 12.00
N ASP A 113 13.66 5.28 12.17
CA ASP A 113 13.75 3.82 12.32
C ASP A 113 14.41 3.17 11.08
N ALA A 114 15.51 2.46 11.32
CA ALA A 114 16.37 1.96 10.25
C ALA A 114 15.69 0.91 9.37
N GLU A 115 14.82 0.06 9.94
CA GLU A 115 14.10 -0.97 9.18
C GLU A 115 13.04 -0.32 8.28
N LEU A 116 12.29 0.64 8.83
CA LEU A 116 11.30 1.42 8.09
C LEU A 116 11.95 2.21 6.95
N VAL A 117 13.07 2.89 7.22
CA VAL A 117 13.83 3.64 6.21
C VAL A 117 14.29 2.73 5.08
N ALA A 118 14.83 1.54 5.41
CA ALA A 118 15.29 0.57 4.42
C ALA A 118 14.13 0.03 3.57
N ALA A 119 13.01 -0.36 4.19
CA ALA A 119 11.83 -0.88 3.50
C ALA A 119 11.20 0.17 2.58
N ARG A 120 11.00 1.41 3.08
CA ARG A 120 10.51 2.53 2.29
C ARG A 120 11.38 2.79 1.07
N ARG A 121 12.70 2.87 1.25
CA ARG A 121 13.65 3.08 0.14
C ARG A 121 13.56 1.96 -0.90
N SER A 122 13.42 0.71 -0.46
CA SER A 122 13.25 -0.44 -1.35
C SER A 122 11.99 -0.30 -2.22
N ALA A 123 10.84 -0.02 -1.59
CA ALA A 123 9.57 0.15 -2.31
C ALA A 123 9.62 1.27 -3.35
N PHE A 124 10.17 2.44 -3.00
CA PHE A 124 10.29 3.56 -3.94
C PHE A 124 11.30 3.30 -5.07
N ALA A 125 12.31 2.44 -4.85
CA ALA A 125 13.22 2.04 -5.91
C ALA A 125 12.50 1.21 -6.99
N GLU A 126 11.52 0.39 -6.60
CA GLU A 126 10.74 -0.46 -7.52
C GLU A 126 9.72 0.32 -8.36
N LEU A 127 9.47 1.60 -8.07
CA LEU A 127 8.67 2.47 -8.94
C LEU A 127 9.46 2.96 -10.17
N ARG A 128 10.80 2.96 -10.10
CA ARG A 128 11.67 3.48 -11.18
C ARG A 128 11.57 2.68 -12.48
N PRO A 129 11.61 1.33 -12.47
CA PRO A 129 11.43 0.54 -13.69
C PRO A 129 10.14 0.88 -14.43
N GLY A 130 9.02 1.03 -13.70
CA GLY A 130 7.74 1.43 -14.29
C GLY A 130 7.82 2.78 -15.01
N VAL A 131 8.38 3.80 -14.38
CA VAL A 131 8.54 5.13 -15.00
C VAL A 131 9.47 5.07 -16.22
N ARG A 132 10.55 4.30 -16.19
CA ARG A 132 11.45 4.12 -17.33
C ARG A 132 10.80 3.41 -18.51
N SER A 133 9.80 2.57 -18.26
CA SER A 133 9.06 1.89 -19.33
C SER A 133 8.21 2.84 -20.18
N LEU A 134 8.01 4.09 -19.75
CA LEU A 134 7.33 5.13 -20.54
C LEU A 134 8.12 5.58 -21.78
N GLY A 135 9.39 5.16 -21.91
CA GLY A 135 10.19 5.36 -23.10
C GLY A 135 11.04 6.63 -23.11
N GLU A 136 11.73 6.86 -24.24
CA GLU A 136 12.73 7.92 -24.42
C GLU A 136 12.14 9.34 -24.39
N GLU A 137 10.82 9.49 -24.46
CA GLU A 137 10.13 10.78 -24.38
C GLU A 137 10.14 11.37 -22.96
N VAL A 138 10.44 10.56 -21.93
CA VAL A 138 10.62 11.05 -20.56
C VAL A 138 11.99 11.74 -20.44
N THR A 139 11.99 13.07 -20.62
CA THR A 139 13.19 13.91 -20.51
C THR A 139 13.47 14.40 -19.07
N ASP A 140 12.49 14.29 -18.18
CA ASP A 140 12.57 14.64 -16.74
C ASP A 140 12.09 13.45 -15.88
N GLU A 141 12.98 12.48 -15.64
CA GLU A 141 12.69 11.28 -14.83
C GLU A 141 12.20 11.62 -13.41
N PRO A 142 12.78 12.61 -12.68
CA PRO A 142 12.23 13.05 -11.40
C PRO A 142 10.77 13.54 -11.47
N ALA A 143 10.43 14.38 -12.45
CA ALA A 143 9.07 14.87 -12.61
C ALA A 143 8.09 13.75 -12.99
N ALA A 144 8.50 12.85 -13.90
CA ALA A 144 7.69 11.70 -14.29
C ALA A 144 7.45 10.74 -13.11
N MET A 145 8.45 10.56 -12.24
CA MET A 145 8.29 9.79 -11.00
C MET A 145 7.24 10.40 -10.08
N VAL A 146 7.31 11.71 -9.83
CA VAL A 146 6.33 12.38 -8.96
C VAL A 146 4.94 12.35 -9.57
N ALA A 147 4.81 12.63 -10.87
CA ALA A 147 3.51 12.62 -11.55
C ALA A 147 2.88 11.21 -11.59
N GLY A 148 3.69 10.20 -11.93
CA GLY A 148 3.26 8.81 -11.96
C GLY A 148 2.85 8.29 -10.59
N TRP A 149 3.64 8.58 -9.55
CA TRP A 149 3.26 8.23 -8.19
C TRP A 149 2.00 8.98 -7.73
N SER A 150 1.87 10.27 -8.06
CA SER A 150 0.71 11.08 -7.66
C SER A 150 -0.60 10.53 -8.22
N ILE A 151 -0.64 10.09 -9.47
CA ILE A 151 -1.87 9.55 -10.05
C ILE A 151 -2.28 8.22 -9.40
N VAL A 152 -1.37 7.27 -9.24
CA VAL A 152 -1.71 5.96 -8.65
C VAL A 152 -1.99 6.07 -7.15
N HIS A 153 -1.27 6.93 -6.44
CA HIS A 153 -1.52 7.23 -5.04
C HIS A 153 -2.85 7.96 -4.83
N GLY A 154 -3.19 8.88 -5.73
CA GLY A 154 -4.48 9.57 -5.73
C GLY A 154 -5.65 8.61 -5.94
N ILE A 155 -5.55 7.70 -6.92
CA ILE A 155 -6.58 6.68 -7.18
C ILE A 155 -6.74 5.77 -5.96
N ALA A 156 -5.64 5.24 -5.42
CA ALA A 156 -5.65 4.40 -4.21
C ALA A 156 -6.32 5.12 -3.03
N THR A 157 -5.95 6.37 -2.78
CA THR A 157 -6.51 7.18 -1.68
C THR A 157 -8.00 7.47 -1.89
N LEU A 158 -8.41 7.81 -3.11
CA LEU A 158 -9.82 8.07 -3.43
C LEU A 158 -10.68 6.81 -3.23
N ALA A 159 -10.18 5.64 -3.63
CA ALA A 159 -10.84 4.35 -3.40
C ALA A 159 -10.92 4.01 -1.91
N LEU A 160 -9.77 4.04 -1.20
CA LEU A 160 -9.69 3.71 0.23
C LEU A 160 -10.56 4.59 1.12
N THR A 161 -10.63 5.88 0.81
CA THR A 161 -11.47 6.80 1.57
C THR A 161 -12.95 6.70 1.20
N GLY A 162 -13.31 5.95 0.14
CA GLY A 162 -14.66 5.89 -0.44
C GLY A 162 -15.08 7.17 -1.17
N ASN A 163 -14.15 8.11 -1.40
CA ASN A 163 -14.43 9.34 -2.15
C ASN A 163 -14.66 9.06 -3.64
N LEU A 164 -14.08 7.99 -4.18
CA LEU A 164 -14.33 7.56 -5.56
C LEU A 164 -15.82 7.18 -5.76
N ASP A 165 -16.42 6.50 -4.79
CA ASP A 165 -17.85 6.16 -4.80
C ASP A 165 -18.72 7.38 -4.49
N ARG A 166 -18.42 8.12 -3.40
CA ARG A 166 -19.24 9.26 -2.95
C ARG A 166 -19.29 10.43 -3.94
N SER A 167 -18.27 10.58 -4.78
CA SER A 167 -18.26 11.60 -5.84
C SER A 167 -19.13 11.23 -7.05
N GLY A 168 -19.58 9.97 -7.16
CA GLY A 168 -20.20 9.43 -8.36
C GLY A 168 -19.21 9.16 -9.50
N ALA A 169 -17.90 9.41 -9.30
CA ALA A 169 -16.90 9.21 -10.34
C ALA A 169 -16.75 7.72 -10.71
N ARG A 170 -16.93 6.80 -9.75
CA ARG A 170 -16.90 5.37 -10.04
C ARG A 170 -18.00 4.92 -11.02
N ASP A 171 -19.19 5.53 -10.93
CA ASP A 171 -20.32 5.17 -11.79
C ASP A 171 -20.06 5.50 -13.26
N LEU A 172 -19.19 6.49 -13.53
CA LEU A 172 -18.73 6.83 -14.89
C LEU A 172 -17.91 5.71 -15.56
N PHE A 173 -17.45 4.73 -14.78
CA PHE A 173 -16.75 3.55 -15.26
C PHE A 173 -17.66 2.33 -15.40
N GLU A 174 -18.99 2.49 -15.33
CA GLU A 174 -19.98 1.44 -15.60
C GLU A 174 -19.78 0.15 -14.76
N GLY A 175 -19.37 0.31 -13.51
CA GLY A 175 -19.13 -0.81 -12.59
C GLY A 175 -17.78 -1.51 -12.77
N ALA A 176 -16.84 -0.92 -13.50
CA ALA A 176 -15.49 -1.46 -13.62
C ALA A 176 -14.78 -1.59 -12.27
N ASP A 177 -13.88 -2.58 -12.19
CA ASP A 177 -13.03 -2.79 -11.05
C ASP A 177 -11.94 -1.70 -10.94
N LEU A 178 -11.30 -1.60 -9.78
CA LEU A 178 -10.30 -0.56 -9.56
C LEU A 178 -9.06 -0.73 -10.44
N SER A 179 -8.75 -1.97 -10.86
CA SER A 179 -7.67 -2.25 -11.82
C SER A 179 -7.95 -1.60 -13.18
N THR A 180 -9.18 -1.71 -13.69
CA THR A 180 -9.60 -1.08 -14.95
C THR A 180 -9.63 0.44 -14.84
N ILE A 181 -10.16 0.98 -13.73
CA ILE A 181 -10.14 2.42 -13.46
C ILE A 181 -8.71 2.94 -13.46
N THR A 182 -7.79 2.22 -12.83
CA THR A 182 -6.37 2.56 -12.76
C THR A 182 -5.74 2.56 -14.14
N ARG A 183 -5.88 1.49 -14.93
CA ARG A 183 -5.33 1.41 -16.30
C ARG A 183 -5.85 2.54 -17.18
N ARG A 184 -7.16 2.80 -17.17
CA ARG A 184 -7.77 3.86 -17.99
C ARG A 184 -7.30 5.25 -17.57
N SER A 185 -7.30 5.54 -16.26
CA SER A 185 -6.95 6.87 -15.75
C SER A 185 -5.46 7.17 -15.91
N ALA A 186 -4.59 6.22 -15.55
CA ALA A 186 -3.15 6.35 -15.74
C ALA A 186 -2.79 6.35 -17.24
N GLY A 187 -3.49 5.56 -18.05
CA GLY A 187 -3.31 5.48 -19.50
C GLY A 187 -3.58 6.79 -20.23
N LEU A 188 -4.46 7.67 -19.72
CA LEU A 188 -4.69 8.99 -20.31
C LEU A 188 -3.45 9.90 -20.25
N LEU A 189 -2.61 9.73 -19.24
CA LEU A 189 -1.42 10.56 -19.02
C LEU A 189 -0.12 9.86 -19.42
N PHE A 190 -0.12 8.52 -19.39
CA PHE A 190 1.09 7.70 -19.45
C PHE A 190 0.94 6.46 -20.35
N GLY A 191 -0.19 6.30 -21.05
CA GLY A 191 -0.37 5.26 -22.05
C GLY A 191 0.25 5.67 -23.40
N PRO A 192 0.41 4.72 -24.34
CA PRO A 192 0.88 5.06 -25.68
C PRO A 192 -0.05 6.09 -26.31
N SER A 193 0.53 7.20 -26.77
CA SER A 193 -0.17 8.24 -27.51
C SER A 193 -0.47 7.74 -28.94
N GLY A 194 -1.48 6.90 -29.11
CA GLY A 194 -1.91 6.39 -30.42
C GLY A 194 -3.31 5.79 -30.37
N PRO A 195 -4.09 5.86 -31.48
CA PRO A 195 -5.39 5.20 -31.53
C PRO A 195 -5.22 3.69 -31.30
N PRO A 196 -6.16 3.02 -30.61
CA PRO A 196 -6.11 1.57 -30.48
C PRO A 196 -6.05 0.97 -31.88
N GLU A 197 -5.06 0.12 -32.14
CA GLU A 197 -5.02 -0.65 -33.37
C GLU A 197 -6.33 -1.45 -33.42
N SER A 198 -7.15 -1.14 -34.43
CA SER A 198 -8.35 -1.91 -34.72
C SER A 198 -7.92 -3.34 -35.01
N GLU A 199 -8.26 -4.27 -34.12
CA GLU A 199 -8.15 -5.71 -34.38
C GLU A 199 -8.89 -6.01 -35.69
N GLY A 200 -8.13 -6.46 -36.69
CA GLY A 200 -8.61 -6.89 -38.00
C GLY A 200 -8.85 -8.40 -38.04
#